data_AF-A0A1C4S8J3-F1
#
_entry.id   AF-A0A1C4S8J3-F1
#
_cell.length_a   1.000
_cell.length_b   1.000
_cell.length_c   1.000
_cell.angle_alpha   90.00
_cell.angle_beta   90.00
_cell.angle_gamma   90.00
#
_symmetry.space_group_name_H-M   'P 1'
#
loop_
_entity.id
_entity.type
_entity.pdbx_description
1 polymer ?
#
loop_
_entity_poly.entity_id
_entity_poly.type
_entity_poly.pdbx_seq_one_letter_code
_entity_poly.pdbx_strand_id
1 'polypeptide(L)' 'MSASDKIEAKSDQAKGKAKETVGSAVGNESLEAEGHADQAKGNAREGIEKVKDAVKKILPHND' A
#
# COMPACT_ATOMS: atom_id res chain seq x y z
N MET A 1 5.06 -14.06 -1.12
CA MET A 1 5.59 -12.83 -0.50
C MET A 1 6.72 -13.22 0.44
N SER A 2 7.94 -12.78 0.12
CA SER A 2 9.15 -13.04 0.91
C SER A 2 9.27 -12.06 2.08
N ALA A 3 10.14 -12.35 3.05
CA ALA A 3 10.36 -11.48 4.21
C ALA A 3 10.79 -10.05 3.80
N SER A 4 11.53 -9.94 2.69
CA SER A 4 11.94 -8.67 2.08
C SER A 4 10.74 -7.81 1.66
N ASP A 5 9.72 -8.40 1.01
CA ASP A 5 8.52 -7.69 0.56
C ASP A 5 7.75 -7.08 1.75
N LYS A 6 7.68 -7.82 2.87
CA LYS A 6 7.03 -7.33 4.09
C LYS A 6 7.78 -6.18 4.75
N ILE A 7 9.11 -6.19 4.69
CA ILE A 7 9.94 -5.13 5.26
C ILE A 7 9.83 -3.88 4.40
N GLU A 8 9.86 -4.04 3.08
CA GLU A 8 9.71 -2.94 2.12
C GLU A 8 8.33 -2.28 2.22
N ALA A 9 7.26 -3.07 2.29
CA ALA A 9 5.90 -2.57 2.51
C ALA A 9 5.77 -1.78 3.83
N LYS A 10 6.41 -2.25 4.92
CA LYS A 10 6.44 -1.53 6.19
C LYS A 10 7.26 -0.25 6.13
N SER A 11 8.35 -0.25 5.37
CA SER A 11 9.20 0.92 5.15
C SER A 11 8.47 2.01 4.38
N ASP A 12 7.71 1.63 3.34
CA ASP A 12 6.89 2.55 2.57
C ASP A 12 5.71 3.10 3.38
N GLN A 13 5.07 2.29 4.23
CA GLN A 13 4.08 2.78 5.19
C GLN A 13 4.68 3.80 6.17
N ALA A 14 5.88 3.54 6.68
CA ALA A 14 6.55 4.44 7.60
C ALA A 14 6.92 5.77 6.91
N LYS A 15 7.43 5.72 5.68
CA LYS A 15 7.69 6.92 4.86
C LYS A 15 6.42 7.71 4.56
N GLY A 16 5.32 7.04 4.22
CA GLY A 16 4.03 7.69 3.98
C GLY A 16 3.53 8.43 5.22
N LYS A 17 3.54 7.77 6.38
CA LYS A 17 3.18 8.41 7.67
C LYS A 17 4.10 9.58 8.02
N ALA A 18 5.39 9.46 7.71
CA ALA A 18 6.34 10.56 7.94
C ALA A 18 6.03 11.75 7.04
N LYS A 19 5.73 11.54 5.74
CA LYS A 19 5.30 12.60 4.82
C LYS A 19 4.00 13.26 5.27
N GLU A 20 3.04 12.47 5.75
CA GLU A 20 1.77 12.97 6.28
C GLU A 20 2.00 13.85 7.51
N THR A 21 2.77 13.35 8.49
CA THR A 21 3.07 14.08 9.73
C THR A 21 3.85 15.36 9.46
N VAL A 22 4.86 15.31 8.60
CA VAL A 22 5.67 16.48 8.22
C VAL A 22 4.84 17.44 7.36
N GLY A 23 4.01 16.93 6.45
CA GLY A 23 3.09 17.71 5.64
C GLY A 23 2.12 18.52 6.50
N SER A 24 1.42 17.86 7.43
CA SER A 24 0.51 18.54 8.36
C SER A 24 1.24 19.48 9.33
N ALA A 25 2.46 19.15 9.77
CA ALA A 25 3.23 20.00 10.69
C ALA A 25 3.76 21.28 10.04
N VAL A 26 4.13 21.24 8.76
CA VAL A 26 4.65 22.41 8.02
C VAL A 26 3.55 23.07 7.17
N GLY A 27 2.30 22.59 7.24
CA GLY A 27 1.16 23.13 6.49
C GLY A 27 1.27 22.91 4.97
N ASN A 28 1.95 21.85 4.54
CA ASN A 28 2.11 21.49 3.14
C ASN A 28 1.05 20.46 2.74
N GLU A 29 -0.09 20.97 2.27
CA GLU A 29 -1.24 20.18 1.82
C GLU A 29 -0.87 19.19 0.69
N SER A 30 0.15 19.50 -0.12
CA SER A 30 0.59 18.61 -1.20
C SER A 30 1.27 17.34 -0.66
N LEU A 31 2.02 17.44 0.43
CA LEU A 31 2.67 16.29 1.07
C LEU A 31 1.66 15.38 1.78
N GLU A 32 0.65 15.98 2.40
CA GLU A 32 -0.46 15.26 3.03
C GLU A 32 -1.32 14.53 1.97
N ALA A 33 -1.64 15.21 0.87
CA ALA A 33 -2.37 14.64 -0.25
C ALA A 33 -1.62 13.49 -0.94
N GLU A 34 -0.30 13.61 -1.13
CA GLU A 34 0.53 12.51 -1.65
C GLU A 34 0.47 11.28 -0.73
N GLY A 35 0.65 11.48 0.58
CA GLY A 35 0.61 10.39 1.56
C GLY A 35 -0.73 9.65 1.56
N HIS A 36 -1.84 10.39 1.52
CA HIS A 36 -3.19 9.83 1.43
C HIS A 36 -3.43 9.08 0.11
N ALA A 37 -2.98 9.63 -1.02
CA ALA A 37 -3.12 9.00 -2.33
C ALA A 37 -2.33 7.68 -2.43
N ASP A 38 -1.10 7.66 -1.91
CA ASP A 38 -0.27 6.46 -1.88
C ASP A 38 -0.87 5.36 -0.99
N GLN A 39 -1.41 5.72 0.19
CA GLN A 39 -2.13 4.78 1.04
C GLN A 39 -3.36 4.20 0.35
N ALA A 40 -4.18 5.04 -0.30
CA ALA A 40 -5.38 4.61 -1.01
C ALA A 40 -5.03 3.66 -2.17
N LYS A 41 -3.99 3.99 -2.94
CA LYS A 41 -3.50 3.17 -4.04
C LYS A 41 -2.93 1.82 -3.57
N GLY A 42 -2.20 1.83 -2.46
CA GLY A 42 -1.68 0.62 -1.82
C GLY A 42 -2.80 -0.31 -1.36
N ASN A 43 -3.78 0.23 -0.63
CA ASN A 43 -4.95 -0.54 -0.16
C ASN A 43 -5.78 -1.09 -1.32
N ALA A 44 -5.96 -0.31 -2.39
CA ALA A 44 -6.67 -0.76 -3.59
C ALA A 44 -5.93 -1.91 -4.28
N ARG A 45 -4.60 -1.82 -4.42
CA ARG A 45 -3.78 -2.91 -4.96
C ARG A 45 -3.88 -4.17 -4.11
N GLU A 46 -3.73 -4.05 -2.79
CA GLU A 46 -3.86 -5.19 -1.88
C GLU A 46 -5.25 -5.86 -1.96
N GLY A 47 -6.32 -5.05 -2.06
CA GLY A 47 -7.68 -5.56 -2.22
C GLY A 47 -7.85 -6.32 -3.54
N ILE A 48 -7.36 -5.75 -4.65
CA ILE A 48 -7.41 -6.39 -5.97
C ILE A 48 -6.57 -7.67 -6.00
N GLU A 49 -5.38 -7.68 -5.39
CA GLU A 49 -4.53 -8.88 -5.32
C GLU A 49 -5.18 -9.97 -4.47
N LYS A 50 -5.76 -9.64 -3.30
CA LYS A 50 -6.50 -10.62 -2.49
C LYS A 50 -7.68 -11.23 -3.24
N VAL A 51 -8.42 -10.42 -4.01
CA VAL A 51 -9.51 -10.90 -4.86
C VAL A 51 -8.97 -11.80 -5.97
N LYS A 52 -7.90 -11.40 -6.67
CA LYS A 52 -7.26 -12.22 -7.72
C LYS A 52 -6.74 -13.54 -7.17
N ASP A 53 -6.10 -13.54 -6.00
CA ASP A 53 -5.61 -14.74 -5.33
C ASP A 53 -6.75 -15.67 -4.90
N ALA A 54 -7.84 -15.12 -4.37
CA ALA A 54 -9.02 -15.90 -4.02
C ALA A 54 -9.68 -16.54 -5.26
N VAL A 55 -9.80 -15.78 -6.35
CA VAL A 55 -10.30 -16.28 -7.64
C VAL A 55 -9.37 -17.35 -8.21
N LYS A 56 -8.06 -17.15 -8.15
CA LYS A 56 -7.05 -18.11 -8.62
C LYS A 56 -7.00 -19.38 -7.76
N LYS A 57 -7.45 -19.31 -6.50
CA LYS A 57 -7.59 -20.47 -5.61
C LYS A 57 -8.88 -21.25 -5.85
N ILE A 58 -9.95 -20.56 -6.27
CA ILE A 58 -11.26 -21.16 -6.60
C ILE A 58 -11.28 -21.74 -8.02
N LEU A 59 -10.56 -21.12 -8.95
CA LEU A 59 -10.31 -21.68 -10.27
C LEU A 59 -9.08 -22.59 -10.17
N PRO A 60 -9.23 -23.93 -10.05
CA PRO A 60 -8.08 -24.81 -10.16
C PRO A 60 -7.42 -24.55 -11.51
N HIS A 61 -6.14 -24.16 -11.47
CA HIS A 61 -5.27 -24.31 -12.62
C HIS A 61 -5.23 -25.81 -12.91
N ASN A 62 -5.85 -26.21 -14.02
CA ASN A 62 -5.64 -27.53 -14.59
C ASN A 62 -4.27 -27.48 -15.28
N ASP A 63 -3.20 -27.55 -14.47
CA ASP A 63 -1.84 -27.85 -14.93
C ASP A 63 -1.81 -29.26 -15.55
#